data_AF-A0A2J8XA28-F1
#
_entry.id   AF-A0A2J8XA28-F1
#
_cell.length_a   1.000
_cell.length_b   1.000
_cell.length_c   1.000
_cell.angle_alpha   90.00
_cell.angle_beta   90.00
_cell.angle_gamma   90.00
#
_symmetry.space_group_name_H-M   'P 1'
#
loop_
_entity.id
_entity.type
_entity.pdbx_description
1 polymer ?
#
loop_
_entity_poly.entity_id
_entity_poly.type
_entity_poly.pdbx_seq_one_letter_code
_entity_poly.pdbx_strand_id
1 'polypeptide(L)'
;WAVLTCGHCFCNECISIIIEQYSVGSHRSSIKCAICRQTTSHKEISYVFTSEKANQEEDIPVKGSHSTKVEAVVRTLMKIQLRDPGAKALVFSTWQDVLDIISKALTDNNMEFAQISRVKTFQENLSAFKRDPQINILLLPLHTGSNGLTIIEATHVLLVEPILNPAHELQAIGRVHRIGQTKPTIVHRFLIKATIEERMQAMLKTAERRFFENRRYFVFMTSPHSHTPGP
;
A
#
# COMPACT_ATOMS: atom_id res chain seq x y z
N TRP A 1 -7.69 3.96 -12.52
CA TRP A 1 -7.46 2.95 -13.56
C TRP A 1 -7.20 1.62 -12.89
N ALA A 2 -7.81 0.54 -13.36
CA ALA A 2 -7.53 -0.81 -12.91
C ALA A 2 -6.63 -1.51 -13.91
N VAL A 3 -5.61 -2.20 -13.43
CA VAL A 3 -4.62 -2.90 -14.25
C VAL A 3 -4.77 -4.40 -14.00
N LEU A 4 -4.96 -5.15 -15.07
CA LEU A 4 -5.03 -6.61 -15.02
C LEU A 4 -3.64 -7.25 -14.93
N THR A 5 -3.57 -8.54 -14.65
CA THR A 5 -2.29 -9.28 -14.58
C THR A 5 -1.55 -9.32 -15.91
N CYS A 6 -2.25 -9.06 -17.02
CA CYS A 6 -1.65 -8.91 -18.35
C CYS A 6 -1.07 -7.51 -18.63
N GLY A 7 -1.19 -6.56 -17.70
CA GLY A 7 -0.73 -5.18 -17.85
C GLY A 7 -1.71 -4.25 -18.57
N HIS A 8 -2.79 -4.76 -19.15
CA HIS A 8 -3.83 -3.93 -19.75
C HIS A 8 -4.61 -3.15 -18.69
N CYS A 9 -4.85 -1.88 -19.00
CA CYS A 9 -5.46 -0.91 -18.10
C CYS A 9 -6.89 -0.60 -18.54
N PHE A 10 -7.80 -0.52 -17.56
CA PHE A 10 -9.19 -0.13 -17.72
C PHE A 10 -9.51 1.03 -16.78
N CYS A 11 -10.54 1.82 -17.08
CA CYS A 11 -11.03 2.79 -16.11
C CYS A 11 -11.66 2.07 -14.89
N ASN A 12 -11.73 2.72 -13.72
CA ASN A 12 -12.27 2.07 -12.51
C ASN A 12 -13.76 1.69 -12.68
N GLU A 13 -14.53 2.51 -13.37
CA GLU A 13 -15.93 2.24 -13.68
C GLU A 13 -16.07 1.09 -14.68
N CYS A 14 -15.23 1.10 -15.72
CA CYS A 14 -15.15 0.06 -16.75
C CYS A 14 -14.87 -1.31 -16.13
N ILE A 15 -13.92 -1.38 -15.18
CA ILE A 15 -13.60 -2.65 -14.55
C ILE A 15 -14.71 -3.13 -13.63
N SER A 16 -15.41 -2.21 -12.92
CA SER A 16 -16.56 -2.56 -12.09
C SER A 16 -17.68 -3.17 -12.92
N ILE A 17 -18.00 -2.57 -14.08
CA ILE A 17 -18.98 -3.11 -15.02
C ILE A 17 -18.55 -4.49 -15.53
N ILE A 18 -17.27 -4.65 -15.90
CA ILE A 18 -16.75 -5.93 -16.39
C ILE A 18 -16.87 -7.03 -15.31
N ILE A 19 -16.57 -6.70 -14.05
CA ILE A 19 -16.71 -7.63 -12.91
C ILE A 19 -18.19 -7.96 -12.68
N GLU A 20 -19.07 -6.97 -12.67
CA GLU A 20 -20.49 -7.18 -12.35
C GLU A 20 -21.22 -7.97 -13.44
N GLN A 21 -20.94 -7.68 -14.72
CA GLN A 21 -21.64 -8.30 -15.85
C GLN A 21 -21.07 -9.64 -16.28
N TYR A 22 -19.76 -9.87 -16.13
CA TYR A 22 -19.09 -11.05 -16.70
C TYR A 22 -18.62 -12.07 -15.66
N SER A 23 -18.76 -11.79 -14.36
CA SER A 23 -18.46 -12.75 -13.29
C SER A 23 -19.69 -13.58 -12.87
N VAL A 24 -20.42 -14.11 -13.85
CA VAL A 24 -21.61 -14.95 -13.63
C VAL A 24 -21.23 -16.43 -13.50
N GLY A 25 -22.00 -17.21 -12.71
CA GLY A 25 -21.80 -18.66 -12.57
C GLY A 25 -20.47 -19.03 -11.88
N SER A 26 -19.73 -20.01 -12.43
CA SER A 26 -18.48 -20.53 -11.85
C SER A 26 -17.28 -19.55 -11.90
N HIS A 27 -17.43 -18.38 -12.55
CA HIS A 27 -16.38 -17.37 -12.72
C HIS A 27 -16.51 -16.15 -11.79
N ARG A 28 -17.24 -16.27 -10.67
CA ARG A 28 -17.48 -15.18 -9.70
C ARG A 28 -16.23 -14.49 -9.13
N SER A 29 -15.05 -15.11 -9.25
CA SER A 29 -13.80 -14.61 -8.67
C SER A 29 -12.75 -14.18 -9.70
N SER A 30 -13.07 -14.20 -11.01
CA SER A 30 -12.12 -13.87 -12.08
C SER A 30 -12.79 -13.22 -13.29
N ILE A 31 -12.06 -12.37 -14.00
CA ILE A 31 -12.47 -11.78 -15.28
C ILE A 31 -11.46 -12.11 -16.38
N LYS A 32 -11.92 -12.11 -17.63
CA LYS A 32 -11.03 -12.16 -18.80
C LYS A 32 -10.74 -10.75 -19.28
N CYS A 33 -9.47 -10.46 -19.56
CA CYS A 33 -9.08 -9.19 -20.16
C CYS A 33 -9.80 -8.98 -21.49
N ALA A 34 -10.49 -7.84 -21.66
CA ALA A 34 -11.18 -7.51 -22.90
C ALA A 34 -10.21 -7.30 -24.10
N ILE A 35 -8.92 -7.08 -23.83
CA ILE A 35 -7.90 -6.83 -24.85
C ILE A 35 -7.19 -8.13 -25.27
N CYS A 36 -6.66 -8.90 -24.32
CA CYS A 36 -5.86 -10.11 -24.62
C CYS A 36 -6.48 -11.43 -24.14
N ARG A 37 -7.66 -11.40 -23.54
CA ARG A 37 -8.40 -12.56 -22.98
C ARG A 37 -7.70 -13.33 -21.86
N GLN A 38 -6.53 -12.88 -21.39
CA GLN A 38 -5.89 -13.44 -20.21
C GLN A 38 -6.81 -13.32 -19.00
N THR A 39 -6.98 -14.42 -18.26
CA THR A 39 -7.79 -14.46 -17.05
C THR A 39 -7.02 -13.80 -15.90
N THR A 40 -7.69 -12.90 -15.19
CA THR A 40 -7.18 -12.24 -13.98
C THR A 40 -8.16 -12.50 -12.85
N SER A 41 -7.66 -12.99 -11.71
CA SER A 41 -8.48 -13.08 -10.49
C SER A 41 -8.85 -11.68 -10.01
N HIS A 42 -10.07 -11.48 -9.48
CA HIS A 42 -10.48 -10.19 -8.91
C HIS A 42 -9.52 -9.70 -7.83
N LYS A 43 -8.90 -10.64 -7.10
CA LYS A 43 -7.92 -10.34 -6.06
C LYS A 43 -6.62 -9.76 -6.64
N GLU A 44 -6.28 -10.09 -7.88
CA GLU A 44 -5.04 -9.68 -8.54
C GLU A 44 -5.19 -8.37 -9.35
N ILE A 45 -6.42 -7.86 -9.47
CA ILE A 45 -6.67 -6.57 -10.12
C ILE A 45 -6.01 -5.46 -9.30
N SER A 46 -5.21 -4.67 -9.98
CA SER A 46 -4.39 -3.62 -9.39
C SER A 46 -5.06 -2.27 -9.61
N TYR A 47 -5.55 -1.62 -8.56
CA TYR A 47 -6.21 -0.31 -8.68
C TYR A 47 -5.20 0.83 -8.55
N VAL A 48 -5.19 1.70 -9.55
CA VAL A 48 -4.34 2.88 -9.69
C VAL A 48 -5.20 4.12 -9.54
N PHE A 49 -5.00 4.87 -8.47
CA PHE A 49 -5.62 6.17 -8.28
C PHE A 49 -4.61 7.25 -8.69
N THR A 50 -4.99 8.10 -9.64
CA THR A 50 -4.22 9.31 -9.98
C THR A 50 -4.66 10.46 -9.08
N SER A 51 -3.70 11.29 -8.68
CA SER A 51 -3.90 12.47 -7.81
C SER A 51 -5.11 13.34 -8.21
N GLU A 52 -5.41 13.43 -9.50
CA GLU A 52 -6.52 14.23 -10.04
C GLU A 52 -7.92 13.72 -9.67
N LYS A 53 -8.09 12.41 -9.38
CA LYS A 53 -9.37 11.83 -8.93
C LYS A 53 -9.43 11.53 -7.43
N ALA A 54 -8.32 11.68 -6.71
CA ALA A 54 -8.31 11.58 -5.25
C ALA A 54 -9.02 12.78 -4.57
N ASN A 55 -9.22 13.88 -5.30
CA ASN A 55 -9.83 15.11 -4.81
C ASN A 55 -11.38 15.09 -4.72
N GLN A 56 -12.05 13.99 -5.08
CA GLN A 56 -13.53 13.91 -5.01
C GLN A 56 -14.08 13.01 -3.91
N GLU A 57 -13.25 12.18 -3.25
CA GLU A 57 -13.67 11.39 -2.09
C GLU A 57 -12.89 11.86 -0.85
N GLU A 58 -13.46 12.86 -0.18
CA GLU A 58 -13.07 13.48 1.10
C GLU A 58 -11.58 13.84 1.21
N ASP A 59 -11.30 15.12 0.99
CA ASP A 59 -9.99 15.74 1.14
C ASP A 59 -9.68 15.91 2.63
N ILE A 60 -9.28 14.82 3.29
CA ILE A 60 -8.80 14.87 4.68
C ILE A 60 -7.53 15.73 4.68
N PRO A 61 -7.56 16.93 5.30
CA PRO A 61 -6.42 17.83 5.28
C PRO A 61 -5.31 17.26 6.15
N VAL A 62 -4.12 17.13 5.57
CA VAL A 62 -2.90 16.77 6.30
C VAL A 62 -2.27 18.06 6.82
N LYS A 63 -2.08 18.15 8.14
CA LYS A 63 -1.39 19.26 8.79
C LYS A 63 0.11 19.18 8.52
N GLY A 64 0.76 20.34 8.44
CA GLY A 64 2.20 20.46 8.21
C GLY A 64 2.56 20.69 6.74
N SER A 65 3.83 20.97 6.48
CA SER A 65 4.39 21.08 5.13
C SER A 65 5.24 19.84 4.87
N HIS A 66 4.70 18.90 4.10
CA HIS A 66 5.34 17.61 3.82
C HIS A 66 5.44 17.37 2.31
N SER A 67 6.25 16.39 1.91
CA SER A 67 6.29 16.01 0.50
C SER A 67 4.99 15.31 0.10
N THR A 68 4.64 15.36 -1.20
CA THR A 68 3.43 14.69 -1.74
C THR A 68 3.34 13.22 -1.35
N LYS A 69 4.49 12.53 -1.23
CA LYS A 69 4.55 11.13 -0.81
C LYS A 69 4.21 10.94 0.67
N VAL A 70 4.78 11.76 1.53
CA VAL A 70 4.51 11.70 2.96
C VAL A 70 3.04 12.07 3.25
N GLU A 71 2.53 13.12 2.59
CA GLU A 71 1.12 13.51 2.71
C GLU A 71 0.17 12.38 2.27
N ALA A 72 0.47 11.69 1.16
CA ALA A 72 -0.34 10.58 0.72
C ALA A 72 -0.34 9.43 1.73
N VAL A 73 0.81 9.09 2.31
CA VAL A 73 0.93 8.06 3.36
C VAL A 73 0.07 8.43 4.57
N VAL A 74 0.23 9.65 5.09
CA VAL A 74 -0.53 10.13 6.26
C VAL A 74 -2.02 10.15 5.95
N ARG A 75 -2.43 10.69 4.80
CA ARG A 75 -3.83 10.73 4.38
C ARG A 75 -4.43 9.33 4.26
N THR A 76 -3.68 8.35 3.73
CA THR A 76 -4.13 6.96 3.68
C THR A 76 -4.32 6.39 5.09
N LEU A 77 -3.40 6.66 6.03
CA LEU A 77 -3.52 6.20 7.42
C LEU A 77 -4.73 6.83 8.12
N MET A 78 -4.99 8.13 7.91
CA MET A 78 -6.18 8.81 8.44
C MET A 78 -7.47 8.19 7.87
N LYS A 79 -7.51 7.89 6.56
CA LYS A 79 -8.66 7.21 5.92
C LYS A 79 -8.88 5.80 6.50
N ILE A 80 -7.82 5.08 6.84
CA ILE A 80 -7.91 3.76 7.47
C ILE A 80 -8.55 3.90 8.86
N GLN A 81 -8.03 4.78 9.72
CA GLN A 81 -8.57 5.01 11.06
C GLN A 81 -10.01 5.55 11.05
N LEU A 82 -10.36 6.41 10.09
CA LEU A 82 -11.72 6.94 9.96
C LEU A 82 -12.73 5.84 9.61
N ARG A 83 -12.35 4.89 8.76
CA ARG A 83 -13.21 3.76 8.34
C ARG A 83 -13.27 2.66 9.39
N ASP A 84 -12.16 2.37 10.05
CA ASP A 84 -12.04 1.39 11.12
C ASP A 84 -11.05 1.92 12.18
N PRO A 85 -11.54 2.53 13.28
CA PRO A 85 -10.69 3.05 14.34
C PRO A 85 -9.80 2.00 15.01
N GLY A 86 -10.17 0.72 14.91
CA GLY A 86 -9.40 -0.40 15.44
C GLY A 86 -8.40 -0.99 14.43
N ALA A 87 -8.40 -0.54 13.18
CA ALA A 87 -7.47 -1.06 12.17
C ALA A 87 -6.04 -0.68 12.53
N LYS A 88 -5.14 -1.67 12.42
CA LYS A 88 -3.72 -1.50 12.66
C LYS A 88 -2.95 -1.60 11.34
N ALA A 89 -1.97 -0.72 11.17
CA ALA A 89 -1.21 -0.55 9.96
C ALA A 89 0.31 -0.67 10.21
N LEU A 90 0.99 -1.41 9.35
CA LEU A 90 2.45 -1.41 9.27
C LEU A 90 2.89 -0.48 8.14
N VAL A 91 3.84 0.41 8.42
CA VAL A 91 4.46 1.27 7.43
C VAL A 91 5.91 0.86 7.26
N PHE A 92 6.25 0.36 6.08
CA PHE A 92 7.58 -0.11 5.75
C PHE A 92 8.33 0.91 4.88
N SER A 93 9.59 1.13 5.24
CA SER A 93 10.58 1.76 4.38
C SER A 93 11.95 1.10 4.56
N THR A 94 12.75 1.13 3.52
CA THR A 94 14.16 0.77 3.50
C THR A 94 15.04 1.87 4.10
N TRP A 95 14.53 3.10 4.17
CA TRP A 95 15.25 4.29 4.64
C TRP A 95 14.75 4.71 6.02
N GLN A 96 15.65 4.76 7.00
CA GLN A 96 15.31 5.21 8.35
C GLN A 96 14.84 6.66 8.35
N ASP A 97 15.52 7.53 7.59
CA ASP A 97 15.19 8.95 7.49
C ASP A 97 13.76 9.18 6.98
N VAL A 98 13.26 8.31 6.09
CA VAL A 98 11.88 8.38 5.59
C VAL A 98 10.88 8.06 6.71
N LEU A 99 11.19 7.06 7.55
CA LEU A 99 10.35 6.75 8.72
C LEU A 99 10.36 7.91 9.73
N ASP A 100 11.50 8.58 9.92
CA ASP A 100 11.61 9.73 10.82
C ASP A 100 10.81 10.94 10.30
N ILE A 101 10.79 11.16 8.98
CA ILE A 101 9.94 12.19 8.34
C ILE A 101 8.45 11.84 8.52
N ILE A 102 8.06 10.58 8.31
CA ILE A 102 6.67 10.13 8.51
C ILE A 102 6.27 10.26 9.98
N SER A 103 7.15 9.88 10.91
CA SER A 103 6.97 10.03 12.36
C SER A 103 6.63 11.47 12.75
N LYS A 104 7.38 12.44 12.20
CA LYS A 104 7.07 13.86 12.38
C LYS A 104 5.70 14.22 11.82
N ALA A 105 5.39 13.79 10.60
CA ALA A 105 4.10 14.09 9.98
C ALA A 105 2.90 13.47 10.73
N LEU A 106 3.05 12.26 11.29
CA LEU A 106 2.04 11.65 12.16
C LEU A 106 1.85 12.45 13.45
N THR A 107 2.94 12.93 14.04
CA THR A 107 2.91 13.79 15.24
C THR A 107 2.16 15.09 14.95
N ASP A 108 2.48 15.77 13.84
CA ASP A 108 1.81 17.01 13.41
C ASP A 108 0.30 16.81 13.18
N ASN A 109 -0.12 15.58 12.88
CA ASN A 109 -1.51 15.17 12.63
C ASN A 109 -2.19 14.49 13.83
N ASN A 110 -1.58 14.51 15.02
CA ASN A 110 -2.10 13.89 16.25
C ASN A 110 -2.43 12.39 16.09
N MET A 111 -1.62 11.66 15.35
CA MET A 111 -1.79 10.22 15.16
C MET A 111 -0.84 9.46 16.07
N GLU A 112 -1.36 8.54 16.87
CA GLU A 112 -0.56 7.69 17.75
C GLU A 112 0.14 6.57 16.97
N PHE A 113 1.44 6.41 17.19
CA PHE A 113 2.26 5.41 16.51
C PHE A 113 3.40 4.90 17.39
N ALA A 114 3.87 3.70 17.06
CA ALA A 114 5.13 3.17 17.54
C ALA A 114 6.14 3.12 16.38
N GLN A 115 7.43 3.26 16.71
CA GLN A 115 8.50 3.20 15.71
C GLN A 115 9.61 2.26 16.18
N ILE A 116 10.01 1.35 15.31
CA ILE A 116 11.17 0.49 15.54
C ILE A 116 12.37 1.15 14.85
N SER A 117 13.27 1.76 15.61
CA SER A 117 14.49 2.40 15.06
C SER A 117 15.79 1.85 15.65
N ARG A 118 15.74 1.25 16.86
CA ARG A 118 16.90 0.70 17.57
C ARG A 118 16.57 -0.61 18.26
N VAL A 119 17.56 -1.49 18.37
CA VAL A 119 17.42 -2.83 18.98
C VAL A 119 16.90 -2.77 20.43
N LYS A 120 17.24 -1.73 21.19
CA LYS A 120 16.90 -1.62 22.61
C LYS A 120 15.39 -1.46 22.89
N THR A 121 14.66 -0.71 22.08
CA THR A 121 13.22 -0.44 22.30
C THR A 121 12.31 -1.32 21.45
N PHE A 122 12.89 -2.30 20.74
CA PHE A 122 12.19 -3.15 19.80
C PHE A 122 11.00 -3.88 20.45
N GLN A 123 11.25 -4.59 21.55
CA GLN A 123 10.23 -5.42 22.20
C GLN A 123 9.14 -4.58 22.87
N GLU A 124 9.51 -3.45 23.45
CA GLU A 124 8.59 -2.51 24.09
C GLU A 124 7.63 -1.93 23.05
N ASN A 125 8.15 -1.37 21.96
CA ASN A 125 7.35 -0.74 20.90
C ASN A 125 6.48 -1.77 20.15
N LEU A 126 6.99 -2.98 19.92
CA LEU A 126 6.20 -4.06 19.34
C LEU A 126 5.08 -4.50 20.29
N SER A 127 5.36 -4.63 21.58
CA SER A 127 4.35 -5.01 22.57
C SER A 127 3.28 -3.94 22.73
N ALA A 128 3.68 -2.66 22.74
CA ALA A 128 2.78 -1.52 22.77
C ALA A 128 1.86 -1.54 21.54
N PHE A 129 2.41 -1.69 20.34
CA PHE A 129 1.60 -1.82 19.12
C PHE A 129 0.63 -3.01 19.16
N LYS A 130 1.00 -4.13 19.78
CA LYS A 130 0.11 -5.30 19.85
C LYS A 130 -1.03 -5.15 20.86
N ARG A 131 -0.77 -4.50 22.00
CA ARG A 131 -1.66 -4.51 23.17
C ARG A 131 -2.44 -3.22 23.35
N ASP A 132 -1.85 -2.09 22.97
CA ASP A 132 -2.48 -0.78 23.13
C ASP A 132 -3.44 -0.51 21.96
N PRO A 133 -4.75 -0.29 22.23
CA PRO A 133 -5.70 0.05 21.18
C PRO A 133 -5.49 1.45 20.60
N GLN A 134 -4.79 2.37 21.29
CA GLN A 134 -4.51 3.71 20.79
C GLN A 134 -3.38 3.71 19.74
N ILE A 135 -2.45 2.76 19.83
CA ILE A 135 -1.32 2.67 18.90
C ILE A 135 -1.74 1.86 17.66
N ASN A 136 -2.24 2.54 16.64
CA ASN A 136 -2.70 1.90 15.40
C ASN A 136 -1.62 1.76 14.33
N ILE A 137 -0.49 2.46 14.47
CA ILE A 137 0.52 2.55 13.42
C ILE A 137 1.86 2.05 13.96
N LEU A 138 2.53 1.19 13.19
CA LEU A 138 3.91 0.78 13.46
C LEU A 138 4.81 1.11 12.28
N LEU A 139 5.76 2.01 12.52
CA LEU A 139 6.83 2.36 11.57
C LEU A 139 7.96 1.34 11.72
N LEU A 140 8.27 0.62 10.64
CA LEU A 140 9.17 -0.53 10.68
C LEU A 140 10.15 -0.51 9.50
N PRO A 141 11.48 -0.46 9.74
CA PRO A 141 12.44 -0.62 8.67
C PRO A 141 12.31 -2.01 8.05
N LEU A 142 12.39 -2.08 6.73
CA LEU A 142 12.20 -3.32 5.98
C LEU A 142 13.21 -4.40 6.41
N HIS A 143 14.44 -3.97 6.75
CA HIS A 143 15.56 -4.82 7.11
C HIS A 143 15.54 -5.33 8.57
N THR A 144 14.75 -4.72 9.48
CA THR A 144 14.70 -5.10 10.93
C THR A 144 13.95 -6.42 11.17
N GLY A 145 13.97 -7.30 10.19
CA GLY A 145 12.91 -8.25 9.94
C GLY A 145 13.34 -9.66 9.58
N SER A 146 14.64 -9.89 9.48
CA SER A 146 15.26 -11.21 9.32
C SER A 146 14.98 -12.18 10.48
N ASN A 147 14.37 -11.71 11.58
CA ASN A 147 14.15 -12.47 12.81
C ASN A 147 12.79 -13.20 12.92
N GLY A 148 11.97 -13.25 11.86
CA GLY A 148 10.75 -14.09 11.86
C GLY A 148 9.54 -13.54 12.64
N LEU A 149 9.43 -12.20 12.74
CA LEU A 149 8.36 -11.51 13.48
C LEU A 149 6.95 -11.82 12.94
N THR A 150 6.01 -12.11 13.83
CA THR A 150 4.58 -12.30 13.53
C THR A 150 3.78 -11.12 14.07
N ILE A 151 3.12 -10.37 13.18
CA ILE A 151 2.34 -9.19 13.53
C ILE A 151 0.94 -9.32 12.90
N ILE A 152 0.19 -10.31 13.38
CA ILE A 152 -1.18 -10.62 12.94
C ILE A 152 -2.21 -9.59 13.45
N GLU A 153 -1.79 -8.66 14.30
CA GLU A 153 -2.65 -7.58 14.79
C GLU A 153 -2.91 -6.54 13.69
N ALA A 154 -2.01 -6.43 12.71
CA ALA A 154 -2.15 -5.51 11.58
C ALA A 154 -3.04 -6.09 10.47
N THR A 155 -3.82 -5.24 9.82
CA THR A 155 -4.61 -5.58 8.62
C THR A 155 -4.20 -4.76 7.41
N HIS A 156 -3.43 -3.69 7.61
CA HIS A 156 -2.92 -2.83 6.54
C HIS A 156 -1.39 -2.86 6.48
N VAL A 157 -0.85 -2.92 5.27
CA VAL A 157 0.58 -2.82 5.00
C VAL A 157 0.80 -1.69 4.00
N LEU A 158 1.59 -0.69 4.37
CA LEU A 158 1.95 0.43 3.52
C LEU A 158 3.43 0.29 3.15
N LEU A 159 3.72 0.22 1.85
CA LEU A 159 5.07 0.21 1.29
C LEU A 159 5.34 1.59 0.70
N VAL A 160 6.17 2.37 1.38
CA VAL A 160 6.40 3.80 1.06
C VAL A 160 7.17 3.98 -0.25
N GLU A 161 7.96 2.99 -0.64
CA GLU A 161 8.68 2.97 -1.90
C GLU A 161 8.73 1.57 -2.53
N PRO A 162 9.05 1.45 -3.83
CA PRO A 162 9.19 0.16 -4.49
C PRO A 162 10.31 -0.68 -3.86
N ILE A 163 10.00 -1.93 -3.51
CA ILE A 163 10.99 -2.89 -3.03
C ILE A 163 11.59 -3.62 -4.23
N LEU A 164 12.88 -3.43 -4.47
CA LEU A 164 13.58 -3.99 -5.64
C LEU A 164 13.70 -5.51 -5.63
N ASN A 165 13.65 -6.11 -4.45
CA ASN A 165 13.66 -7.55 -4.31
C ASN A 165 12.25 -8.04 -3.93
N PRO A 166 11.50 -8.69 -4.85
CA PRO A 166 10.18 -9.24 -4.55
C PRO A 166 10.18 -10.18 -3.34
N ALA A 167 11.28 -10.88 -3.07
CA ALA A 167 11.38 -11.75 -1.90
C ALA A 167 11.33 -10.97 -0.58
N HIS A 168 11.91 -9.76 -0.53
CA HIS A 168 11.86 -8.91 0.66
C HIS A 168 10.44 -8.35 0.89
N GLU A 169 9.75 -8.00 -0.19
CA GLU A 169 8.36 -7.56 -0.12
C GLU A 169 7.43 -8.68 0.38
N LEU A 170 7.55 -9.88 -0.21
CA LEU A 170 6.79 -11.05 0.22
C LEU A 170 7.07 -11.42 1.66
N GLN A 171 8.32 -11.33 2.09
CA GLN A 171 8.69 -11.55 3.48
C GLN A 171 8.02 -10.52 4.41
N ALA A 172 8.00 -9.24 4.03
CA ALA A 172 7.34 -8.18 4.82
C ALA A 172 5.83 -8.40 4.92
N ILE A 173 5.16 -8.70 3.81
CA ILE A 173 3.71 -8.99 3.77
C ILE A 173 3.39 -10.26 4.56
N GLY A 174 4.22 -11.30 4.45
CA GLY A 174 4.04 -12.59 5.13
C GLY A 174 4.10 -12.50 6.66
N ARG A 175 4.60 -11.39 7.23
CA ARG A 175 4.55 -11.17 8.69
C ARG A 175 3.15 -10.85 9.21
N VAL A 176 2.33 -10.26 8.35
CA VAL A 176 0.94 -9.87 8.64
C VAL A 176 -0.01 -10.94 8.13
N HIS A 177 0.24 -11.40 6.90
CA HIS A 177 -0.53 -12.45 6.25
C HIS A 177 -0.01 -13.84 6.66
N ARG A 178 -0.12 -14.15 7.96
CA ARG A 178 0.31 -15.41 8.57
C ARG A 178 -0.89 -16.21 9.08
N ILE A 179 -0.71 -17.54 9.21
CA ILE A 179 -1.67 -18.44 9.87
C ILE A 179 -2.03 -17.85 11.24
N GLY A 180 -3.32 -17.64 11.49
CA GLY A 180 -3.86 -16.98 12.69
C GLY A 180 -4.46 -15.60 12.45
N GLN A 181 -4.19 -14.97 11.31
CA GLN A 181 -4.91 -13.77 10.86
C GLN A 181 -6.30 -14.16 10.33
N THR A 182 -7.36 -13.58 10.90
CA THR A 182 -8.75 -13.85 10.50
C THR A 182 -9.33 -12.74 9.61
N LYS A 183 -8.69 -11.58 9.55
CA LYS A 183 -9.11 -10.42 8.75
C LYS A 183 -8.32 -10.31 7.43
N PRO A 184 -8.92 -9.85 6.32
CA PRO A 184 -8.20 -9.61 5.07
C PRO A 184 -7.04 -8.62 5.25
N THR A 185 -5.89 -8.92 4.65
CA THR A 185 -4.74 -8.01 4.61
C THR A 185 -4.79 -7.13 3.37
N ILE A 186 -4.66 -5.81 3.54
CA ILE A 186 -4.65 -4.81 2.47
C ILE A 186 -3.26 -4.24 2.31
N VAL A 187 -2.69 -4.31 1.10
CA VAL A 187 -1.36 -3.77 0.79
C VAL A 187 -1.47 -2.52 -0.08
N HIS A 188 -0.97 -1.40 0.44
CA HIS A 188 -0.88 -0.09 -0.22
C HIS A 188 0.55 0.13 -0.69
N ARG A 189 0.74 0.40 -1.98
CA ARG A 189 2.05 0.68 -2.57
C ARG A 189 2.10 2.11 -3.06
N PHE A 190 3.02 2.91 -2.53
CA PHE A 190 3.18 4.31 -2.87
C PHE A 190 4.25 4.47 -3.96
N LEU A 191 3.83 5.02 -5.10
CA LEU A 191 4.67 5.16 -6.30
C LEU A 191 4.55 6.58 -6.85
N ILE A 192 5.65 7.20 -7.26
CA ILE A 192 5.60 8.50 -7.93
C ILE A 192 5.59 8.29 -9.46
N LYS A 193 4.54 8.78 -10.12
CA LYS A 193 4.38 8.75 -11.58
C LYS A 193 5.48 9.56 -12.28
N ALA A 194 5.93 9.09 -13.45
CA ALA A 194 6.97 9.69 -14.28
C ALA A 194 8.37 9.78 -13.62
N THR A 195 8.63 8.95 -12.61
CA THR A 195 9.95 8.84 -11.97
C THR A 195 10.58 7.47 -12.17
N ILE A 196 11.84 7.32 -11.75
CA ILE A 196 12.56 6.04 -11.76
C ILE A 196 11.74 4.93 -11.07
N GLU A 197 10.93 5.26 -10.06
CA GLU A 197 10.10 4.30 -9.31
C GLU A 197 9.10 3.56 -10.20
N GLU A 198 8.47 4.24 -11.17
CA GLU A 198 7.53 3.63 -12.11
C GLU A 198 8.24 2.70 -13.10
N ARG A 199 9.43 3.10 -13.58
CA ARG A 199 10.28 2.28 -14.46
C ARG A 199 10.80 1.04 -13.74
N MET A 200 11.23 1.18 -12.49
CA MET A 200 11.67 0.06 -11.65
C MET A 200 10.54 -0.94 -11.44
N GLN A 201 9.34 -0.47 -11.12
CA GLN A 201 8.21 -1.36 -10.95
C GLN A 201 7.81 -2.08 -12.24
N ALA A 202 7.89 -1.39 -13.39
CA ALA A 202 7.64 -2.01 -14.70
C ALA A 202 8.65 -3.15 -14.99
N MET A 203 9.92 -2.97 -14.61
CA MET A 203 10.95 -4.02 -14.74
C MET A 203 10.72 -5.21 -13.80
N LEU A 204 10.32 -4.96 -12.55
CA LEU A 204 10.06 -6.03 -11.57
C LEU A 204 8.84 -6.89 -11.97
N LYS A 205 7.82 -6.28 -12.58
CA LYS A 205 6.61 -6.98 -13.06
C LYS A 205 6.90 -8.05 -14.12
N THR A 206 7.96 -7.93 -14.91
CA THR A 206 8.33 -8.94 -15.91
C THR A 206 8.83 -10.24 -15.27
N ALA A 207 9.36 -10.18 -14.05
CA ALA A 207 9.87 -11.33 -13.30
C ALA A 207 8.81 -12.02 -12.41
N GLU A 208 7.72 -11.34 -12.04
CA GLU A 208 6.74 -11.75 -11.02
C GLU A 208 5.63 -12.72 -11.50
N ARG A 209 5.85 -13.49 -12.58
CA ARG A 209 4.78 -14.22 -13.29
C ARG A 209 4.06 -15.35 -12.51
N ARG A 210 4.32 -15.58 -11.21
CA ARG A 210 3.84 -16.80 -10.53
C ARG A 210 3.32 -16.72 -9.10
N PHE A 211 3.30 -15.59 -8.39
CA PHE A 211 2.98 -15.66 -6.96
C PHE A 211 2.13 -14.49 -6.41
N PHE A 212 0.94 -14.85 -5.89
CA PHE A 212 0.16 -14.23 -4.80
C PHE A 212 -1.21 -13.58 -5.06
N GLU A 213 -2.07 -13.85 -4.07
CA GLU A 213 -3.53 -13.82 -4.01
C GLU A 213 -4.11 -12.63 -3.20
N ASN A 214 -3.44 -11.46 -3.17
CA ASN A 214 -3.81 -10.32 -2.32
C ASN A 214 -4.35 -9.12 -3.11
N ARG A 215 -5.39 -8.42 -2.60
CA ARG A 215 -5.89 -7.15 -3.18
C ARG A 215 -4.78 -6.09 -3.17
N ARG A 216 -4.38 -5.64 -4.37
CA ARG A 216 -3.29 -4.67 -4.57
C ARG A 216 -3.85 -3.27 -4.78
N TYR A 217 -3.55 -2.35 -3.87
CA TYR A 217 -3.83 -0.93 -4.04
C TYR A 217 -2.53 -0.20 -4.38
N PHE A 218 -2.51 0.50 -5.51
CA PHE A 218 -1.41 1.36 -5.92
C PHE A 218 -1.83 2.82 -5.78
N VAL A 219 -1.10 3.56 -4.96
CA VAL A 219 -1.26 4.99 -4.78
C VAL A 219 -0.20 5.67 -5.65
N PHE A 220 -0.62 6.22 -6.79
CA PHE A 220 0.27 6.94 -7.70
C PHE A 220 0.19 8.43 -7.43
N MET A 221 1.33 9.02 -7.10
CA MET A 221 1.47 10.45 -6.79
C MET A 221 2.14 11.14 -7.97
N THR A 222 1.71 12.35 -8.28
CA THR A 222 2.34 13.18 -9.32
C THR A 222 3.41 14.05 -8.69
N SER A 223 4.61 14.10 -9.29
CA SER A 223 5.67 15.02 -8.86
C SER A 223 5.27 16.47 -9.18
N PRO A 224 5.51 17.46 -8.30
CA PRO A 224 5.21 18.87 -8.56
C PRO A 224 5.92 19.46 -9.79
N HIS A 225 6.98 18.82 -10.30
CA HIS A 225 7.86 19.37 -11.34
C HIS A 225 7.53 18.94 -12.79
N SER A 226 6.39 18.31 -13.06
CA SER A 226 6.00 17.93 -14.42
C SER A 226 5.06 18.93 -15.10
N HIS A 227 5.32 20.23 -14.95
CA HIS A 227 4.82 21.24 -15.90
C HIS A 227 5.93 21.51 -16.91
N THR A 228 5.90 20.77 -18.02
CA THR A 228 6.53 21.25 -19.27
C THR A 228 5.64 22.37 -19.81
N PRO A 229 6.18 23.56 -20.13
CA PRO A 229 5.41 24.56 -20.85
C PRO A 229 5.06 23.99 -22.23
N GLY A 230 3.77 24.01 -22.57
CA GLY A 230 3.30 23.58 -23.88
C GLY A 230 3.86 24.47 -25.00
N PRO A 231 3.90 23.96 -26.25
CA PRO A 231 4.22 24.77 -27.42
C PRO A 231 3.15 25.83 -27.70
#